data_AF-A0A517ZU86-F1
#
_entry.id   AF-A0A517ZU86-F1
#
_cell.length_a   1.000
_cell.length_b   1.000
_cell.length_c   1.000
_cell.angle_alpha   90.00
_cell.angle_beta   90.00
_cell.angle_gamma   90.00
#
_symmetry.space_group_name_H-M   'P 1'
#
loop_
_entity.id
_entity.type
_entity.pdbx_description
1 polymer ?
#
loop_
_entity_poly.entity_id
_entity_poly.type
_entity_poly.pdbx_seq_one_letter_code
_entity_poly.pdbx_strand_id
1 'polypeptide(L)'
;MATQEDVCRLCGESPNSGKSLRLWDGNRYCSKCLEQAAPELADFALSNPQLEETRSESVNATLPRYSSYRRAMVISLVFYVFAFTWLVLSGDIFEVIGVIVFCMLLGELIFGYWLYLNMSPFHQASDPQPRVSVRDGIVELHKGERLLYAAKLANCEWIDLSKSKYAKLGSPGEMCREFLVLVLPRAWWLGVDKAALCGFTSTTRNIWVNFLTIADVPQRGADVSI
;
A
#
# COMPACT_ATOMS: atom_id res chain seq x y z
N MET A 1 6.78 29.73 -29.82
CA MET A 1 7.40 29.21 -28.58
C MET A 1 6.79 27.83 -28.36
N ALA A 2 7.56 26.76 -28.53
CA ALA A 2 7.09 25.42 -28.17
C ALA A 2 6.91 25.39 -26.65
N THR A 3 5.74 24.98 -26.17
CA THR A 3 5.54 24.74 -24.74
C THR A 3 6.43 23.57 -24.34
N GLN A 4 6.87 23.56 -23.08
CA GLN A 4 7.75 22.53 -22.51
C GLN A 4 7.17 21.09 -22.62
N GLU A 5 5.91 20.97 -23.05
CA GLU A 5 5.16 19.73 -23.28
C GLU A 5 5.49 19.02 -24.61
N ASP A 6 6.22 19.66 -25.53
CA ASP A 6 6.51 19.11 -26.86
C ASP A 6 7.85 18.39 -26.99
N VAL A 7 8.68 18.40 -25.95
CA VAL A 7 10.00 17.72 -25.96
C VAL A 7 9.94 16.37 -25.25
N CYS A 8 10.75 15.42 -25.72
CA CYS A 8 10.91 14.13 -25.06
C CYS A 8 11.54 14.31 -23.67
N ARG A 9 10.91 13.75 -22.64
CA ARG A 9 11.40 13.83 -21.25
C ARG A 9 12.78 13.18 -21.04
N LEU A 10 13.11 12.14 -21.81
CA LEU A 10 14.37 11.40 -21.68
C LEU A 10 15.54 12.04 -22.42
N CYS A 11 15.37 12.38 -23.70
CA CYS A 11 16.47 12.90 -24.52
C CYS A 11 16.46 14.43 -24.70
N GLY A 12 15.38 15.11 -24.31
CA GLY A 12 15.20 16.55 -24.51
C GLY A 12 14.95 16.98 -25.97
N GLU A 13 15.01 16.06 -26.93
CA GLU A 13 14.77 16.36 -28.34
C GLU A 13 13.26 16.44 -28.65
N SER A 14 12.90 17.29 -29.61
CA SER A 14 11.56 17.27 -30.20
C SER A 14 11.35 15.96 -30.96
N PRO A 15 10.21 15.26 -30.79
CA PRO A 15 9.94 14.02 -31.51
C PRO A 15 9.91 14.27 -33.02
N ASN A 16 11.02 13.98 -33.70
CA ASN A 16 11.06 14.02 -35.15
C ASN A 16 10.06 12.98 -35.66
N SER A 17 9.09 13.39 -36.49
CA SER A 17 8.15 12.54 -37.24
C SER A 17 6.94 11.92 -36.51
N GLY A 18 6.41 12.56 -35.47
CA GLY A 18 5.03 12.29 -35.01
C GLY A 18 4.82 10.97 -34.23
N LYS A 19 5.89 10.25 -33.88
CA LYS A 19 5.85 9.10 -32.98
C LYS A 19 6.33 9.50 -31.59
N SER A 20 5.50 10.25 -30.89
CA SER A 20 5.65 10.51 -29.46
C SER A 20 4.55 9.79 -28.70
N LEU A 21 4.91 9.11 -27.62
CA LEU A 21 3.95 8.49 -26.73
C LEU A 21 3.87 9.28 -25.43
N ARG A 22 2.66 9.54 -24.95
CA ARG A 22 2.44 10.13 -23.63
C ARG A 22 2.29 9.00 -22.62
N LEU A 23 3.10 9.00 -21.57
CA LEU A 23 2.95 8.03 -20.48
C LEU A 23 2.03 8.58 -19.38
N TRP A 24 1.76 7.74 -18.38
CA TRP A 24 0.81 8.03 -17.30
C TRP A 24 1.28 9.09 -16.31
N ASP A 25 2.55 9.51 -16.38
CA ASP A 25 3.08 10.66 -15.65
C ASP A 25 2.69 12.01 -16.29
N GLY A 26 2.04 11.97 -17.46
CA GLY A 26 1.62 13.15 -18.23
C GLY A 26 2.69 13.69 -19.19
N ASN A 27 3.91 13.14 -19.18
CA ASN A 27 5.01 13.58 -20.04
C ASN A 27 5.02 12.85 -21.38
N ARG A 28 5.65 13.46 -22.39
CA ARG A 28 5.88 12.85 -23.71
C ARG A 28 7.26 12.22 -23.82
N TYR A 29 7.29 11.11 -24.53
CA TYR A 29 8.49 10.31 -24.75
C TYR A 29 8.63 9.95 -26.22
N CYS A 30 9.85 9.95 -26.72
CA CYS A 30 10.16 9.50 -28.07
C CYS A 30 10.09 7.98 -28.15
N SER A 31 9.50 7.40 -29.21
CA SER A 31 9.39 5.93 -29.34
C SER A 31 10.75 5.24 -29.23
N LYS A 32 11.79 5.78 -29.86
CA LYS A 32 13.16 5.25 -29.78
C LYS A 32 13.69 5.21 -28.34
N CYS A 33 13.37 6.22 -27.54
CA CYS A 33 13.80 6.35 -26.14
C CYS A 33 13.11 5.30 -25.28
N LEU A 34 11.80 5.10 -25.49
CA LEU A 34 11.02 4.08 -24.78
C LEU A 34 11.42 2.67 -25.20
N GLU A 35 11.56 2.40 -26.50
CA GLU A 35 11.97 1.09 -27.02
C GLU A 35 13.36 0.68 -26.48
N GLN A 36 14.28 1.65 -26.36
CA GLN A 36 15.61 1.40 -25.80
C GLN A 36 15.59 1.20 -24.28
N ALA A 37 14.76 1.94 -23.54
CA ALA A 37 14.71 1.86 -22.09
C ALA A 37 13.86 0.67 -21.59
N ALA A 38 12.70 0.44 -22.21
CA ALA A 38 11.71 -0.56 -21.80
C ALA A 38 10.73 -0.87 -22.96
N PRO A 39 11.03 -1.83 -23.85
CA PRO A 39 10.19 -2.11 -25.02
C PRO A 39 8.76 -2.54 -24.66
N GLU A 40 8.61 -3.39 -23.63
CA GLU A 40 7.30 -3.86 -23.14
C GLU A 40 6.42 -2.71 -22.63
N LEU A 41 7.03 -1.61 -22.19
CA LEU A 41 6.31 -0.45 -21.66
C LEU A 41 5.59 0.33 -22.76
N ALA A 42 6.20 0.44 -23.95
CA ALA A 42 5.63 1.17 -25.07
C ALA A 42 4.34 0.50 -25.58
N ASP A 43 4.40 -0.82 -25.78
CA ASP A 43 3.25 -1.61 -26.23
C ASP A 43 2.11 -1.60 -25.19
N PHE A 44 2.47 -1.70 -23.91
CA PHE A 44 1.50 -1.64 -22.82
C PHE A 44 0.82 -0.27 -22.72
N ALA A 45 1.59 0.83 -22.83
CA ALA A 45 1.06 2.19 -22.77
C ALA A 45 0.18 2.56 -23.98
N LEU A 46 0.44 2.00 -25.16
CA LEU A 46 -0.45 2.16 -26.32
C LEU A 46 -1.82 1.51 -26.10
N SER A 47 -1.84 0.37 -25.41
CA SER A 47 -3.07 -0.40 -25.17
C SER A 47 -3.83 0.05 -23.92
N ASN A 48 -3.17 0.75 -22.99
CA ASN A 48 -3.71 1.10 -21.69
C ASN A 48 -3.57 2.61 -21.42
N PRO A 49 -4.66 3.41 -21.53
CA PRO A 49 -4.61 4.85 -21.31
C PRO A 49 -4.29 5.24 -19.86
N GLN A 50 -4.41 4.29 -18.93
CA GLN A 50 -4.07 4.44 -17.51
C GLN A 50 -3.31 3.20 -17.05
N LEU A 51 -2.32 3.39 -16.18
CA LEU A 51 -1.63 2.28 -15.54
C LEU A 51 -2.44 1.90 -14.31
N GLU A 52 -3.30 0.90 -14.46
CA GLU A 52 -4.17 0.42 -13.40
C GLU A 52 -3.82 -1.02 -13.04
N GLU A 53 -3.77 -1.29 -11.74
CA GLU A 53 -3.62 -2.65 -11.25
C GLU A 53 -4.54 -2.88 -10.05
N THR A 54 -5.35 -3.94 -10.17
CA THR A 54 -6.22 -4.42 -9.10
C THR A 54 -5.57 -5.63 -8.46
N ARG A 55 -5.53 -5.65 -7.13
CA ARG A 55 -4.97 -6.78 -6.39
C ARG A 55 -5.78 -8.05 -6.63
N SER A 56 -5.21 -9.09 -7.25
CA SER A 56 -5.89 -10.38 -7.43
C SER A 56 -6.32 -11.01 -6.09
N GLU A 57 -7.49 -11.67 -6.07
CA GLU A 57 -8.02 -12.41 -4.90
C GLU A 57 -7.04 -13.48 -4.38
N SER A 58 -6.24 -14.06 -5.28
CA SER A 58 -5.25 -15.08 -4.93
C SER A 58 -4.09 -14.55 -4.09
N VAL A 59 -3.85 -13.23 -4.12
CA VAL A 59 -2.80 -12.55 -3.36
C VAL A 59 -3.42 -11.99 -2.08
N ASN A 60 -4.13 -12.81 -1.32
CA ASN A 60 -4.54 -12.49 0.04
C ASN A 60 -3.34 -12.64 0.99
N ALA A 61 -2.26 -11.89 0.73
CA ALA A 61 -1.31 -11.55 1.77
C ALA A 61 -2.09 -10.78 2.85
N THR A 62 -2.56 -11.53 3.85
CA THR A 62 -2.96 -11.01 5.15
C THR A 62 -1.77 -10.23 5.67
N LEU A 63 -1.65 -8.95 5.29
CA LEU A 63 -0.82 -8.02 6.02
C LEU A 63 -1.26 -8.19 7.46
N PRO A 64 -0.37 -8.67 8.35
CA PRO A 64 -0.78 -8.99 9.69
C PRO A 64 -1.39 -7.71 10.23
N ARG A 65 -2.64 -7.79 10.70
CA ARG A 65 -3.36 -6.66 11.31
C ARG A 65 -2.72 -6.33 12.67
N TYR A 66 -1.40 -6.21 12.73
CA TYR A 66 -0.57 -5.90 13.87
C TYR A 66 -1.00 -4.58 14.51
N SER A 67 -1.53 -3.65 13.70
CA SER A 67 -2.10 -2.38 14.17
C SER A 67 -3.44 -2.53 14.91
N SER A 68 -4.25 -3.55 14.61
CA SER A 68 -5.48 -3.84 15.38
C SER A 68 -5.15 -4.60 16.66
N TYR A 69 -4.17 -5.50 16.62
CA TYR A 69 -3.67 -6.20 17.81
C TYR A 69 -3.04 -5.24 18.83
N ARG A 70 -2.17 -4.32 18.38
CA ARG A 70 -1.56 -3.31 19.26
C ARG A 70 -2.61 -2.41 19.91
N ARG A 71 -3.65 -2.02 19.18
CA ARG A 71 -4.77 -1.24 19.73
C ARG A 71 -5.56 -2.04 20.77
N ALA A 72 -5.86 -3.30 20.49
CA ALA A 72 -6.53 -4.17 21.45
C ALA A 72 -5.70 -4.35 22.73
N MET A 73 -4.40 -4.61 22.61
CA MET A 73 -3.49 -4.71 23.77
C MET A 73 -3.45 -3.44 24.60
N VAL A 74 -3.38 -2.26 23.97
CA VAL A 74 -3.39 -0.97 24.69
C VAL A 74 -4.70 -0.78 25.44
N ILE A 75 -5.84 -1.07 24.81
CA ILE A 75 -7.15 -0.98 25.48
C ILE A 75 -7.22 -1.95 26.66
N SER A 76 -6.83 -3.21 26.46
CA SER A 76 -6.79 -4.21 27.54
C SER A 76 -5.88 -3.77 28.69
N LEU A 77 -4.71 -3.21 28.41
CA LEU A 77 -3.78 -2.71 29.42
C LEU A 77 -4.41 -1.59 30.27
N VAL A 78 -5.13 -0.65 29.64
CA VAL A 78 -5.84 0.42 30.36
C VAL A 78 -6.88 -0.16 31.33
N PHE A 79 -7.64 -1.15 30.89
CA PHE A 79 -8.61 -1.84 31.77
C PHE A 79 -7.92 -2.56 32.94
N TYR A 80 -6.78 -3.23 32.70
CA TYR A 80 -6.02 -3.87 33.78
C TYR A 80 -5.47 -2.87 34.80
N VAL A 81 -4.94 -1.73 34.34
CA VAL A 81 -4.45 -0.67 35.24
C VAL A 81 -5.59 -0.09 36.07
N PHE A 82 -6.76 0.14 35.46
CA PHE A 82 -7.93 0.64 36.17
C PHE A 82 -8.42 -0.34 37.24
N ALA A 83 -8.57 -1.62 36.87
CA ALA A 83 -8.97 -2.69 37.79
C ALA A 83 -7.97 -2.84 38.94
N PHE A 84 -6.67 -2.80 38.66
CA PHE A 84 -5.62 -2.86 39.69
C PHE A 84 -5.61 -1.63 40.61
N THR A 85 -5.85 -0.43 40.07
CA THR A 85 -5.94 0.78 40.89
C THR A 85 -7.15 0.72 41.82
N TRP A 86 -8.29 0.28 41.30
CA TRP A 86 -9.50 0.06 42.10
C TRP A 86 -9.27 -0.98 43.21
N LEU A 87 -8.62 -2.08 42.89
CA LEU A 87 -8.23 -3.16 43.82
C LEU A 87 -7.41 -2.65 45.01
N VAL A 88 -6.42 -1.79 44.76
CA VAL A 88 -5.58 -1.21 45.81
C VAL A 88 -6.38 -0.26 46.71
N LEU A 89 -7.43 0.37 46.19
CA LEU A 89 -8.23 1.37 46.90
C LEU A 89 -9.41 0.78 47.68
N SER A 90 -10.01 -0.34 47.25
CA SER A 90 -11.24 -0.86 47.85
C SER A 90 -11.01 -1.61 49.17
N GLY A 91 -9.88 -2.30 49.34
CA GLY A 91 -9.54 -3.03 50.57
C GLY A 91 -10.41 -4.27 50.88
N ASP A 92 -11.48 -4.52 50.11
CA ASP A 92 -12.36 -5.68 50.26
C ASP A 92 -12.04 -6.78 49.24
N ILE A 93 -11.65 -7.95 49.74
CA ILE A 93 -11.27 -9.12 48.94
C ILE A 93 -12.42 -9.69 48.09
N PHE A 94 -13.68 -9.50 48.46
CA PHE A 94 -14.81 -9.99 47.67
C PHE A 94 -15.11 -9.08 46.48
N GLU A 95 -14.99 -7.75 46.66
CA GLU A 95 -15.04 -6.81 45.54
C GLU A 95 -13.89 -7.06 44.56
N VAL A 96 -12.70 -7.37 45.09
CA VAL A 96 -11.53 -7.78 44.32
C VAL A 96 -11.83 -8.99 43.45
N ILE A 97 -12.37 -10.08 44.01
CA ILE A 97 -12.68 -11.30 43.25
C ILE A 97 -13.73 -11.00 42.18
N GLY A 98 -14.77 -10.22 42.51
CA GLY A 98 -15.80 -9.81 41.57
C GLY A 98 -15.25 -9.03 40.37
N VAL A 99 -14.37 -8.06 40.62
CA VAL A 99 -13.72 -7.26 39.56
C VAL A 99 -12.82 -8.13 38.69
N ILE A 100 -12.04 -9.04 39.27
CA ILE A 100 -11.16 -9.94 38.52
C ILE A 100 -11.97 -10.84 37.58
N VAL A 101 -13.03 -11.49 38.10
CA VAL A 101 -13.91 -12.35 37.31
C VAL A 101 -14.60 -11.56 36.20
N PHE A 102 -15.11 -10.37 36.51
CA PHE A 102 -15.72 -9.48 35.51
C PHE A 102 -14.73 -9.09 34.41
N CYS A 103 -13.48 -8.74 34.76
CA CYS A 103 -12.45 -8.38 33.79
C CYS A 103 -12.04 -9.57 32.91
N MET A 104 -11.96 -10.78 33.46
CA MET A 104 -11.68 -11.99 32.68
C MET A 104 -12.79 -12.26 31.66
N LEU A 105 -14.05 -12.23 32.10
CA LEU A 105 -15.21 -12.45 31.23
C LEU A 105 -15.33 -11.37 30.15
N LEU A 106 -15.13 -10.10 30.51
CA LEU A 106 -15.15 -9.00 29.56
C LEU A 106 -13.98 -9.09 28.57
N GLY A 107 -12.79 -9.48 29.04
CA GLY A 107 -11.62 -9.72 28.22
C GLY A 107 -11.85 -10.81 27.18
N GLU A 108 -12.45 -11.94 27.58
CA GLU A 108 -12.82 -13.03 26.67
C GLU A 108 -13.89 -12.60 25.66
N LEU A 109 -14.88 -11.81 26.08
CA LEU A 109 -15.89 -11.24 25.18
C LEU A 109 -15.28 -10.29 24.15
N ILE A 110 -14.41 -9.36 24.59
CA ILE A 110 -13.72 -8.42 23.69
C ILE A 110 -12.79 -9.18 22.74
N PHE A 111 -12.03 -10.13 23.25
CA PHE A 111 -11.11 -10.94 22.45
C PHE A 111 -11.86 -11.84 21.46
N GLY A 112 -12.94 -12.49 21.91
CA GLY A 112 -13.81 -13.31 21.08
C GLY A 112 -14.51 -12.50 20.00
N TYR A 113 -15.02 -11.30 20.33
CA TYR A 113 -15.59 -10.38 19.36
C TYR A 113 -14.54 -9.87 18.36
N TRP A 114 -13.32 -9.57 18.85
CA TRP A 114 -12.21 -9.20 17.98
C TRP A 114 -11.84 -10.35 17.04
N LEU A 115 -11.71 -11.58 17.53
CA LEU A 115 -11.46 -12.76 16.71
C LEU A 115 -12.58 -12.94 15.70
N TYR A 116 -13.85 -12.81 16.10
CA TYR A 116 -14.99 -12.88 15.21
C TYR A 116 -14.89 -11.85 14.08
N LEU A 117 -14.63 -10.57 14.38
CA LEU A 117 -14.48 -9.53 13.35
C LEU A 117 -13.25 -9.71 12.45
N ASN A 118 -12.18 -10.34 12.95
CA ASN A 118 -10.94 -10.49 12.19
C ASN A 118 -10.84 -11.81 11.43
N MET A 119 -11.50 -12.87 11.93
CA MET A 119 -11.47 -14.22 11.37
C MET A 119 -12.75 -14.55 10.60
N SER A 120 -13.83 -13.77 10.72
CA SER A 120 -15.07 -14.08 10.01
C SER A 120 -14.85 -14.01 8.49
N PRO A 121 -14.92 -15.14 7.77
CA PRO A 121 -14.75 -15.17 6.32
C PRO A 121 -15.84 -14.37 5.59
N PHE A 122 -16.96 -14.10 6.27
CA PHE A 122 -18.07 -13.31 5.74
C PHE A 122 -17.70 -11.83 5.50
N HIS A 123 -16.74 -11.28 6.23
CA HIS A 123 -16.27 -9.90 5.97
C HIS A 123 -15.18 -9.83 4.89
N GLN A 124 -14.59 -10.96 4.49
CA GLN A 124 -13.58 -11.01 3.44
C GLN A 124 -14.17 -11.10 2.04
N ALA A 125 -15.33 -11.74 1.87
CA ALA A 125 -15.90 -12.05 0.56
C ALA A 125 -16.52 -10.84 -0.19
N SER A 126 -16.64 -9.67 0.45
CA SER A 126 -17.29 -8.50 -0.16
C SER A 126 -16.47 -7.22 -0.07
N ASP A 127 -15.26 -7.26 0.50
CA ASP A 127 -14.47 -6.05 0.62
C ASP A 127 -13.87 -5.72 -0.76
N PRO A 128 -14.22 -4.57 -1.37
CA PRO A 128 -13.77 -4.26 -2.71
C PRO A 128 -12.24 -4.24 -2.76
N GLN A 129 -11.67 -4.87 -3.77
CA GLN A 129 -10.23 -5.00 -3.87
C GLN A 129 -9.58 -3.62 -4.00
N PRO A 130 -8.47 -3.38 -3.29
CA PRO A 130 -7.73 -2.15 -3.45
C PRO A 130 -7.14 -2.12 -4.87
N ARG A 131 -7.26 -0.96 -5.49
CA ARG A 131 -6.84 -0.72 -6.86
C ARG A 131 -6.00 0.54 -6.91
N VAL A 132 -4.85 0.45 -7.55
CA VAL A 132 -3.96 1.59 -7.75
C VAL A 132 -3.95 1.95 -9.22
N SER A 133 -4.13 3.23 -9.52
CA SER A 133 -4.15 3.74 -10.88
C SER A 133 -3.32 5.00 -11.01
N VAL A 134 -2.51 5.09 -12.07
CA VAL A 134 -1.76 6.30 -12.42
C VAL A 134 -2.31 6.86 -13.71
N ARG A 135 -2.65 8.15 -13.69
CA ARG A 135 -3.11 8.88 -14.87
C ARG A 135 -2.70 10.34 -14.77
N ASP A 136 -2.15 10.89 -15.86
CA ASP A 136 -1.74 12.30 -15.97
C ASP A 136 -0.90 12.81 -14.77
N GLY A 137 -0.01 11.97 -14.24
CA GLY A 137 0.86 12.29 -13.11
C GLY A 137 0.18 12.18 -11.75
N ILE A 138 -1.02 11.60 -11.66
CA ILE A 138 -1.77 11.42 -10.41
C ILE A 138 -1.87 9.95 -10.00
N VAL A 139 -1.32 9.74 -8.80
CA VAL A 139 -1.47 8.71 -7.76
C VAL A 139 -2.85 8.40 -7.23
N GLU A 140 -3.72 7.62 -7.86
CA GLU A 140 -5.04 7.29 -7.28
C GLU A 140 -5.07 5.91 -6.62
N LEU A 141 -5.56 5.88 -5.38
CA LEU A 141 -5.85 4.65 -4.63
C LEU A 141 -7.36 4.53 -4.45
N HIS A 142 -7.93 3.46 -4.99
CA HIS A 142 -9.35 3.14 -4.94
C HIS A 142 -9.60 1.90 -4.09
N LYS A 143 -10.79 1.83 -3.49
CA LYS A 143 -11.34 0.63 -2.86
C LYS A 143 -12.75 0.42 -3.42
N GLY A 144 -12.85 -0.42 -4.43
CA GLY A 144 -14.05 -0.48 -5.28
C GLY A 144 -14.20 0.83 -6.03
N GLU A 145 -15.39 1.42 -6.00
CA GLU A 145 -15.67 2.72 -6.65
C GLU A 145 -15.25 3.93 -5.81
N ARG A 146 -14.84 3.71 -4.56
CA ARG A 146 -14.48 4.79 -3.65
C ARG A 146 -13.00 5.17 -3.81
N LEU A 147 -12.75 6.42 -4.19
CA LEU A 147 -11.43 7.04 -4.10
C LEU A 147 -11.03 7.20 -2.62
N LEU A 148 -9.97 6.52 -2.20
CA LEU A 148 -9.42 6.62 -0.85
C LEU A 148 -8.37 7.73 -0.73
N TYR A 149 -7.56 7.88 -1.77
CA TYR A 149 -6.42 8.79 -1.75
C TYR A 149 -6.00 9.19 -3.16
N ALA A 150 -5.54 10.43 -3.33
CA ALA A 150 -4.97 10.95 -4.56
C ALA A 150 -3.72 11.78 -4.25
N ALA A 151 -2.63 11.59 -5.00
CA ALA A 151 -1.41 12.40 -4.86
C ALA A 151 -0.69 12.57 -6.19
N LYS A 152 0.18 13.60 -6.29
CA LYS A 152 1.07 13.74 -7.44
C LYS A 152 2.14 12.65 -7.41
N LEU A 153 2.37 12.00 -8.55
CA LEU A 153 3.39 10.96 -8.72
C LEU A 153 4.79 11.45 -8.31
N ALA A 154 5.12 12.71 -8.62
CA ALA A 154 6.39 13.35 -8.25
C ALA A 154 6.62 13.46 -6.72
N ASN A 155 5.58 13.35 -5.91
CA ASN A 155 5.66 13.36 -4.45
C ASN A 155 5.62 11.95 -3.84
N CYS A 156 5.57 10.92 -4.68
CA CYS A 156 5.56 9.53 -4.25
C CYS A 156 6.98 8.98 -4.26
N GLU A 157 7.19 7.92 -3.49
CA GLU A 157 8.41 7.12 -3.51
C GLU A 157 8.02 5.67 -3.73
N TRP A 158 8.95 4.81 -4.16
CA TRP A 158 8.67 3.39 -4.29
C TRP A 158 9.76 2.50 -3.71
N ILE A 159 9.34 1.31 -3.25
CA ILE A 159 10.22 0.31 -2.65
C ILE A 159 10.05 -1.00 -3.42
N ASP A 160 11.16 -1.58 -3.87
CA ASP A 160 11.19 -2.91 -4.46
C ASP A 160 11.38 -3.95 -3.35
N LEU A 161 10.28 -4.55 -2.88
CA LEU A 161 10.35 -5.47 -1.75
C LEU A 161 11.08 -6.77 -2.10
N SER A 162 11.20 -7.13 -3.38
CA SER A 162 11.96 -8.31 -3.79
C SER A 162 13.45 -8.21 -3.41
N LYS A 163 13.95 -6.98 -3.23
CA LYS A 163 15.33 -6.68 -2.81
C LYS A 163 15.48 -6.47 -1.31
N SER A 164 14.38 -6.43 -0.56
CA SER A 164 14.40 -6.15 0.88
C SER A 164 14.83 -7.37 1.70
N LYS A 165 15.42 -7.13 2.88
CA LYS A 165 15.66 -8.19 3.87
C LYS A 165 14.36 -8.86 4.32
N TYR A 166 13.25 -8.14 4.25
CA TYR A 166 11.90 -8.65 4.55
C TYR A 166 11.42 -9.70 3.54
N ALA A 167 11.97 -9.75 2.32
CA ALA A 167 11.70 -10.83 1.37
C ALA A 167 12.06 -12.22 1.92
N LYS A 168 12.98 -12.30 2.90
CA LYS A 168 13.41 -13.55 3.53
C LYS A 168 12.59 -13.96 4.75
N LEU A 169 11.76 -13.06 5.30
CA LEU A 169 11.02 -13.27 6.55
C LEU A 169 9.62 -13.89 6.36
N GLY A 170 9.12 -13.99 5.12
CA GLY A 170 7.84 -14.64 4.83
C GLY A 170 7.91 -16.16 4.96
N SER A 171 6.91 -16.74 5.62
CA SER A 171 6.74 -18.19 5.82
C SER A 171 6.91 -18.98 4.51
N PRO A 172 7.48 -20.19 4.55
CA PRO A 172 7.59 -21.05 3.36
C PRO A 172 6.17 -21.41 2.89
N GLY A 173 5.67 -20.72 1.87
CA GLY A 173 4.33 -20.95 1.31
C GLY A 173 3.61 -19.71 0.77
N GLU A 174 3.98 -18.50 1.21
CA GLU A 174 3.37 -17.27 0.68
C GLU A 174 4.12 -16.81 -0.58
N MET A 175 3.53 -17.07 -1.75
CA MET A 175 4.05 -16.67 -3.08
C MET A 175 4.08 -15.14 -3.34
N CYS A 176 3.91 -14.30 -2.32
CA CYS A 176 3.80 -12.85 -2.49
C CYS A 176 5.15 -12.17 -2.24
N ARG A 177 6.18 -12.45 -3.05
CA ARG A 177 7.53 -11.84 -2.86
C ARG A 177 7.93 -10.81 -3.91
N GLU A 178 7.07 -10.57 -4.89
CA GLU A 178 7.42 -9.76 -6.06
C GLU A 178 6.49 -8.56 -6.25
N PHE A 179 5.99 -7.93 -5.18
CA PHE A 179 5.24 -6.68 -5.34
C PHE A 179 6.09 -5.46 -4.97
N LEU A 180 5.74 -4.32 -5.55
CA LEU A 180 6.27 -3.02 -5.23
C LEU A 180 5.37 -2.33 -4.21
N VAL A 181 5.97 -1.48 -3.39
CA VAL A 181 5.23 -0.57 -2.52
C VAL A 181 5.40 0.84 -3.05
N LEU A 182 4.29 1.49 -3.41
CA LEU A 182 4.25 2.91 -3.70
C LEU A 182 3.89 3.65 -2.41
N VAL A 183 4.85 4.39 -1.87
CA VAL A 183 4.70 5.23 -0.69
C VAL A 183 4.16 6.59 -1.13
N LEU A 184 2.94 6.89 -0.67
CA LEU A 184 2.24 8.13 -0.95
C LEU A 184 2.61 9.19 0.11
N PRO A 185 2.62 10.49 -0.24
CA PRO A 185 3.00 11.55 0.68
C PRO A 185 2.11 11.57 1.94
N ARG A 186 2.66 11.99 3.07
CA ARG A 186 1.89 12.12 4.32
C ARG A 186 0.77 13.14 4.16
N ALA A 187 -0.46 12.72 4.43
CA ALA A 187 -1.49 13.66 4.82
C ALA A 187 -1.15 14.19 6.22
N TRP A 188 -1.02 15.51 6.35
CA TRP A 188 -0.57 16.18 7.58
C TRP A 188 -1.39 15.81 8.83
N TRP A 189 -2.65 15.42 8.69
CA TRP A 189 -3.51 15.03 9.81
C TRP A 189 -3.48 13.53 10.17
N LEU A 190 -2.88 12.64 9.35
CA LEU A 190 -2.99 11.18 9.55
C LEU A 190 -1.75 10.52 10.16
N GLY A 191 -0.61 11.20 10.23
CA GLY A 191 0.60 10.74 10.93
C GLY A 191 1.23 9.41 10.46
N VAL A 192 0.64 8.76 9.44
CA VAL A 192 1.06 7.45 8.94
C VAL A 192 1.15 7.52 7.42
N ASP A 193 2.25 7.01 6.86
CA ASP A 193 2.45 6.90 5.43
C ASP A 193 1.37 6.00 4.82
N LYS A 194 0.76 6.45 3.72
CA LYS A 194 -0.15 5.60 2.94
C LYS A 194 0.70 4.84 1.93
N ALA A 195 0.45 3.55 1.82
CA ALA A 195 1.15 2.68 0.89
C ALA A 195 0.13 2.01 -0.04
N ALA A 196 0.43 1.99 -1.33
CA ALA A 196 -0.27 1.18 -2.31
C ALA A 196 0.65 0.04 -2.75
N LEU A 197 0.07 -1.14 -3.00
CA LEU A 197 0.79 -2.28 -3.53
C LEU A 197 0.53 -2.37 -5.04
N CYS A 198 1.57 -2.61 -5.83
CA CYS A 198 1.49 -2.83 -7.27
C CYS A 198 2.52 -3.86 -7.73
N GLY A 199 2.48 -4.23 -9.00
CA GLY A 199 3.33 -5.25 -9.60
C GLY A 199 3.05 -6.63 -9.05
N PHE A 200 1.80 -7.08 -8.97
CA PHE A 200 1.47 -8.38 -8.36
C PHE A 200 1.93 -9.59 -9.19
N THR A 201 2.30 -9.39 -10.46
CA THR A 201 2.88 -10.41 -11.35
C THR A 201 4.25 -9.94 -11.82
N SER A 202 5.13 -10.85 -12.25
CA SER A 202 6.46 -10.46 -12.75
C SER A 202 6.36 -9.51 -13.96
N THR A 203 5.35 -9.69 -14.82
CA THR A 203 5.08 -8.81 -15.97
C THR A 203 4.64 -7.41 -15.52
N THR A 204 3.61 -7.32 -14.66
CA THR A 204 3.15 -6.00 -14.16
C THR A 204 4.22 -5.31 -13.33
N ARG A 205 5.00 -6.06 -12.53
CA ARG A 205 6.15 -5.52 -11.80
C ARG A 205 7.18 -4.89 -12.73
N ASN A 206 7.57 -5.57 -13.81
CA ASN A 206 8.52 -5.00 -14.77
C ASN A 206 7.99 -3.71 -15.40
N ILE A 207 6.70 -3.68 -15.76
CA ILE A 207 6.03 -2.47 -16.27
C ILE A 207 6.13 -1.33 -15.24
N TRP A 208 5.76 -1.59 -13.98
CA TRP A 208 5.81 -0.59 -12.92
C TRP A 208 7.23 -0.12 -12.61
N VAL A 209 8.22 -1.02 -12.49
CA VAL A 209 9.62 -0.64 -12.25
C VAL A 209 10.14 0.24 -13.38
N ASN A 210 9.91 -0.17 -14.64
CA ASN A 210 10.37 0.58 -15.80
C ASN A 210 9.68 1.95 -15.88
N PHE A 211 8.36 2.00 -15.65
CA PHE A 211 7.62 3.25 -15.60
C PHE A 211 8.14 4.19 -14.52
N LEU A 212 8.22 3.73 -13.28
CA LEU A 212 8.65 4.55 -12.13
C LEU A 212 10.09 5.05 -12.30
N THR A 213 10.96 4.22 -12.90
CA THR A 213 12.36 4.61 -13.21
C THR A 213 12.41 5.67 -14.29
N ILE A 214 11.66 5.50 -15.39
CA ILE A 214 11.63 6.46 -16.51
C ILE A 214 10.98 7.79 -16.08
N ALA A 215 9.95 7.74 -15.23
CA ALA A 215 9.28 8.90 -14.67
C ALA A 215 10.08 9.59 -13.53
N ASP A 216 11.30 9.11 -13.23
CA ASP A 216 12.20 9.64 -12.20
C ASP A 216 11.54 9.68 -10.80
N VAL A 217 10.72 8.67 -10.49
CA VAL A 217 10.11 8.53 -9.17
C VAL A 217 11.15 7.97 -8.21
N PRO A 218 11.45 8.64 -7.08
CA PRO A 218 12.50 8.22 -6.17
C PRO A 218 12.30 6.81 -5.64
N GLN A 219 13.33 5.98 -5.76
CA GLN A 219 13.36 4.66 -5.14
C GLN A 219 13.87 4.79 -3.70
N ARG A 220 13.03 4.46 -2.72
CA ARG A 220 13.43 4.39 -1.31
C ARG A 220 14.22 3.10 -1.07
N GLY A 221 15.35 3.21 -0.39
CA GLY A 221 16.19 2.06 -0.03
C GLY A 221 15.39 1.05 0.81
N ALA A 222 15.61 -0.24 0.55
CA ALA A 222 14.83 -1.33 1.14
C ALA A 222 15.02 -1.53 2.68
N ASP A 223 15.92 -0.77 3.29
CA ASP A 223 16.21 -0.79 4.73
C ASP A 223 15.39 0.23 5.55
N VAL A 224 14.53 1.04 4.90
CA VAL A 224 13.70 2.03 5.58
C VAL A 224 12.38 1.40 6.02
N SER A 225 12.11 1.42 7.33
CA SER A 225 10.85 0.95 7.91
C SER A 225 9.66 1.75 7.36
N ILE A 226 8.66 1.03 6.84
CA ILE A 226 7.34 1.56 6.44
C ILE A 226 6.47 1.76 7.68
#